data_AF-A0A1H4D5L7-F1
#
_entry.id   AF-A0A1H4D5L7-F1
#
_cell.length_a   1.000
_cell.length_b   1.000
_cell.length_c   1.000
_cell.angle_alpha   90.00
_cell.angle_beta   90.00
_cell.angle_gamma   90.00
#
_symmetry.space_group_name_H-M   'P 1'
#
loop_
_entity.id
_entity.type
_entity.pdbx_description
1 polymer ?
#
loop_
_entity_poly.entity_id
_entity_poly.type
_entity_poly.pdbx_seq_one_letter_code
_entity_poly.pdbx_strand_id
1 'polypeptide(L)'
;MSFESKLAQRGILDFTEHGAEQMATRGFTQDAVLKIIKEGTVKEVAYKGSPQIHYLLGRYRIVVEISGRNAGKIISIMGDYSAKGGDGGRGIFNGF
;
A
#
# COMPACT_ATOMS: atom_id res chain seq x y z
N MET A 1 -6.10 -22.58 -3.99
CA MET A 1 -7.00 -21.41 -4.06
C MET A 1 -6.15 -20.20 -4.43
N SER A 2 -6.40 -19.57 -5.59
CA SER A 2 -5.61 -18.45 -6.10
C SER A 2 -5.69 -17.24 -5.16
N PHE A 3 -4.54 -16.62 -4.91
CA PHE A 3 -4.33 -15.54 -3.94
C PHE A 3 -5.08 -14.24 -4.30
N GLU A 4 -5.53 -14.13 -5.55
CA GLU A 4 -6.41 -13.07 -6.04
C GLU A 4 -7.72 -12.97 -5.23
N SER A 5 -8.20 -14.09 -4.68
CA SER A 5 -9.42 -14.13 -3.89
C SER A 5 -9.30 -13.45 -2.51
N LYS A 6 -8.09 -13.30 -1.95
CA LYS A 6 -7.91 -12.69 -0.61
C LYS A 6 -7.86 -11.16 -0.64
N LEU A 7 -7.31 -10.57 -1.72
CA LEU A 7 -7.41 -9.12 -1.96
C LEU A 7 -8.84 -8.71 -2.29
N ALA A 8 -9.56 -9.54 -3.04
CA ALA A 8 -11.01 -9.40 -3.25
C ALA A 8 -11.81 -9.57 -1.94
N GLN A 9 -11.37 -10.43 -1.00
CA GLN A 9 -12.06 -10.63 0.29
C GLN A 9 -11.92 -9.48 1.30
N ARG A 10 -10.96 -8.55 1.13
CA ARG A 10 -10.80 -7.38 2.01
C ARG A 10 -11.14 -6.04 1.36
N GLY A 11 -11.55 -6.04 0.09
CA GLY A 11 -12.13 -4.86 -0.56
C GLY A 11 -11.17 -3.67 -0.58
N ILE A 12 -9.92 -3.86 -1.02
CA ILE A 12 -9.15 -2.69 -1.47
C ILE A 12 -9.73 -2.30 -2.83
N LEU A 13 -10.62 -1.30 -2.81
CA LEU A 13 -11.47 -0.93 -3.93
C LEU A 13 -10.76 0.03 -4.87
N ASP A 14 -10.02 1.00 -4.32
CA ASP A 14 -9.41 2.08 -5.11
C ASP A 14 -8.42 2.93 -4.28
N PHE A 15 -7.79 3.92 -4.93
CA PHE A 15 -7.06 4.99 -4.28
C PHE A 15 -8.01 6.18 -3.98
N THR A 16 -7.72 6.95 -2.93
CA THR A 16 -8.22 8.32 -2.87
C THR A 16 -7.39 9.21 -3.80
N GLU A 17 -7.89 10.40 -4.16
CA GLU A 17 -7.12 11.38 -4.94
C GLU A 17 -5.76 11.67 -4.29
N HIS A 18 -5.76 11.88 -2.96
CA HIS A 18 -4.53 12.07 -2.20
C HIS A 18 -3.61 10.84 -2.22
N GLY A 19 -4.17 9.63 -2.11
CA GLY A 19 -3.40 8.39 -2.19
C GLY A 19 -2.76 8.18 -3.57
N ALA A 20 -3.49 8.50 -4.64
CA ALA A 20 -3.00 8.41 -6.02
C ALA A 20 -1.91 9.45 -6.30
N GLU A 21 -2.09 10.68 -5.83
CA GLU A 21 -1.06 11.74 -5.92
C GLU A 21 0.22 11.33 -5.17
N GLN A 22 0.09 10.79 -3.96
CA GLN A 22 1.24 10.28 -3.20
C GLN A 22 1.93 9.11 -3.92
N MET A 23 1.17 8.21 -4.54
CA MET A 23 1.72 7.12 -5.33
C MET A 23 2.61 7.66 -6.45
N ALA A 24 2.07 8.58 -7.26
CA ALA A 24 2.76 9.17 -8.40
C ALA A 24 4.00 9.99 -7.98
N THR A 25 3.85 10.87 -7.00
CA THR A 25 4.92 11.74 -6.52
C THR A 25 6.06 10.99 -5.85
N ARG A 26 5.77 9.85 -5.20
CA ARG A 26 6.77 9.01 -4.53
C ARG A 26 7.31 7.90 -5.44
N GLY A 27 6.89 7.87 -6.71
CA GLY A 27 7.37 6.93 -7.72
C GLY A 27 6.88 5.49 -7.57
N PHE A 28 5.83 5.24 -6.79
CA PHE A 28 5.29 3.89 -6.66
C PHE A 28 4.48 3.51 -7.90
N THR A 29 4.63 2.26 -8.34
CA THR A 29 3.69 1.65 -9.30
C THR A 29 2.56 0.96 -8.55
N GLN A 30 1.44 0.72 -9.22
CA GLN A 30 0.34 -0.07 -8.66
C GLN A 30 0.82 -1.48 -8.25
N ASP A 31 1.68 -2.12 -9.06
CA ASP A 31 2.28 -3.41 -8.72
C ASP A 31 3.12 -3.38 -7.44
N ALA A 32 3.91 -2.32 -7.23
CA ALA A 32 4.70 -2.16 -6.01
C ALA A 32 3.80 -2.02 -4.78
N VAL A 33 2.73 -1.23 -4.90
CA VAL A 33 1.72 -1.08 -3.83
C VAL A 33 1.04 -2.41 -3.53
N LEU A 34 0.60 -3.13 -4.56
CA LEU A 34 0.00 -4.45 -4.39
C LEU A 34 0.97 -5.43 -3.74
N LYS A 35 2.25 -5.45 -4.13
CA LYS A 35 3.26 -6.29 -3.48
C LYS A 35 3.39 -5.99 -1.99
N ILE A 36 3.46 -4.71 -1.61
CA ILE A 36 3.54 -4.30 -0.20
C ILE A 36 2.29 -4.74 0.57
N ILE A 37 1.12 -4.68 -0.04
CA ILE A 37 -0.12 -5.17 0.58
C ILE A 37 -0.10 -6.69 0.74
N LYS A 38 0.43 -7.41 -0.25
CA LYS A 38 0.47 -8.88 -0.29
C LYS A 38 1.50 -9.49 0.66
N GLU A 39 2.70 -8.91 0.71
CA GLU A 39 3.86 -9.44 1.43
C GLU A 39 4.14 -8.70 2.74
N GLY A 40 3.59 -7.49 2.89
CA GLY A 40 3.80 -6.66 4.05
C GLY A 40 3.13 -7.22 5.30
N THR A 41 3.71 -6.90 6.45
CA THR A 41 3.10 -7.13 7.74
C THR A 41 1.90 -6.22 7.92
N VAL A 42 0.77 -6.80 8.29
CA VAL A 42 -0.49 -6.08 8.52
C VAL A 42 -0.54 -5.60 9.96
N LYS A 43 -0.83 -4.31 10.16
CA LYS A 43 -1.08 -3.73 11.47
C LYS A 43 -2.37 -2.91 11.46
N GLU A 44 -3.30 -3.28 12.33
CA GLU A 44 -4.50 -2.47 12.56
C GLU A 44 -4.17 -1.32 13.52
N VAL A 45 -4.60 -0.11 13.16
CA VAL A 45 -4.30 1.12 13.88
C VAL A 45 -5.57 1.96 13.96
N ALA A 46 -5.96 2.36 15.16
CA ALA A 46 -6.99 3.39 15.32
C ALA A 46 -6.35 4.76 15.13
N TYR A 47 -6.74 5.50 14.09
CA TYR A 47 -6.25 6.85 13.84
C TYR A 47 -7.41 7.85 13.85
N LYS A 48 -7.37 8.80 14.79
CA LYS A 48 -8.41 9.83 14.98
C LYS A 48 -9.84 9.25 15.04
N GLY A 49 -10.00 8.11 15.69
CA GLY A 49 -11.30 7.43 15.83
C GLY A 49 -11.74 6.62 14.62
N SER A 50 -10.99 6.60 13.52
CA SER A 50 -11.24 5.74 12.36
C SER A 50 -10.24 4.57 12.33
N PRO A 51 -10.71 3.31 12.27
CA PRO A 51 -9.83 2.16 12.14
C PRO A 51 -9.17 2.10 10.75
N GLN A 52 -7.85 1.95 10.74
CA GLN A 52 -7.01 1.88 9.55
C GLN A 52 -6.16 0.61 9.55
N ILE A 53 -5.82 0.10 8.38
CA ILE A 53 -4.85 -0.98 8.18
C ILE A 53 -3.58 -0.39 7.59
N HIS A 54 -2.46 -0.67 8.23
CA HIS A 54 -1.14 -0.30 7.77
C HIS A 54 -0.45 -1.57 7.27
N TYR A 55 -0.16 -1.62 5.98
CA TYR A 55 0.66 -2.66 5.36
C TYR A 55 2.11 -2.20 5.33
N LEU A 56 2.99 -2.92 6.02
CA LEU A 56 4.38 -2.55 6.25
C LEU A 56 5.32 -3.54 5.54
N LEU A 57 6.14 -3.06 4.61
CA LEU A 57 7.18 -3.88 3.98
C LEU A 57 8.50 -3.10 4.00
N GLY A 58 9.39 -3.45 4.92
CA GLY A 58 10.65 -2.72 5.14
C GLY A 58 10.39 -1.26 5.49
N ARG A 59 10.90 -0.35 4.65
CA ARG A 59 10.72 1.12 4.81
C ARG A 59 9.41 1.64 4.22
N TYR A 60 8.61 0.80 3.57
CA TYR A 60 7.40 1.19 2.87
C TYR A 60 6.17 0.91 3.72
N ARG A 61 5.20 1.81 3.66
CA ARG A 61 3.93 1.66 4.36
C ARG A 61 2.77 2.12 3.49
N ILE A 62 1.76 1.26 3.34
CA ILE A 62 0.50 1.58 2.67
C ILE A 62 -0.60 1.63 3.72
N VAL A 63 -1.36 2.71 3.74
CA VAL A 63 -2.45 2.92 4.70
C VAL A 63 -3.78 2.81 3.98
N VAL A 64 -4.61 1.89 4.46
CA VAL A 64 -5.97 1.64 3.97
C VAL A 64 -6.95 2.00 5.07
N GLU A 65 -7.98 2.76 4.72
CA GLU A 65 -9.06 3.10 5.64
C GLU A 65 -10.07 1.94 5.70
N ILE A 66 -10.50 1.53 6.91
CA ILE A 66 -11.45 0.40 7.06
C ILE A 66 -12.89 0.88 7.07
N SER A 67 -13.13 2.14 7.44
CA SER A 67 -14.48 2.64 7.71
C SER A 67 -14.74 4.03 7.15
N GLY A 68 -16.02 4.42 7.08
CA GLY A 68 -16.43 5.73 6.57
C GLY A 68 -16.40 5.83 5.05
N ARG A 69 -16.37 7.06 4.52
CA ARG A 69 -16.49 7.35 3.08
C ARG A 69 -15.36 6.76 2.22
N ASN A 70 -14.20 6.51 2.83
CA ASN A 70 -13.02 5.97 2.18
C ASN A 70 -12.75 4.51 2.58
N ALA A 71 -13.73 3.81 3.17
CA ALA A 71 -13.60 2.41 3.53
C ALA A 71 -13.13 1.58 2.32
N GLY A 72 -12.09 0.76 2.53
CA GLY A 72 -11.47 -0.03 1.49
C GLY A 72 -10.56 0.74 0.53
N LYS A 73 -10.26 2.02 0.78
CA LYS A 73 -9.39 2.82 -0.10
C LYS A 73 -8.01 3.06 0.49
N ILE A 74 -7.02 3.11 -0.38
CA ILE A 74 -5.66 3.55 -0.02
C ILE A 74 -5.69 5.07 0.16
N ILE A 75 -5.51 5.50 1.39
CA ILE A 75 -5.56 6.92 1.78
C ILE A 75 -4.18 7.56 1.87
N SER A 76 -3.13 6.75 2.07
CA SER A 76 -1.76 7.25 2.13
C SER A 76 -0.74 6.17 1.79
N ILE A 77 0.33 6.61 1.16
CA ILE A 77 1.51 5.82 0.84
C ILE A 77 2.69 6.53 1.49
N MET A 78 3.48 5.79 2.27
CA MET A 78 4.65 6.29 2.98
C MET A 78 5.91 5.52 2.54
N GLY A 79 7.01 6.26 2.47
CA GLY A 79 8.25 5.84 1.85
C GLY A 79 8.51 6.60 0.54
N ASP A 80 9.68 6.36 -0.03
CA ASP A 80 10.12 6.93 -1.30
C ASP A 80 10.59 5.76 -2.19
N TYR A 81 9.93 5.60 -3.33
CA TYR A 81 10.23 4.60 -4.36
C TYR A 81 11.02 5.21 -5.52
N SER A 82 11.59 6.41 -5.33
CA SER A 82 12.53 7.06 -6.26
C SER A 82 13.54 6.06 -6.79
N ALA A 83 13.43 5.79 -8.09
CA ALA A 83 14.39 5.00 -8.86
C ALA A 83 15.79 5.65 -8.90
N LYS A 84 15.97 6.86 -8.35
CA LYS A 84 17.25 7.56 -8.24
C LYS A 84 17.72 7.60 -6.79
N GLY A 85 18.30 6.49 -6.34
CA GLY A 85 18.96 6.43 -5.03
C GLY A 85 19.21 5.01 -4.53
N GLY A 86 20.29 4.41 -5.01
CA GLY A 86 21.02 3.36 -4.28
C GLY A 86 20.53 1.93 -4.38
N ASP A 87 19.24 1.66 -4.17
CA ASP A 87 18.69 0.27 -4.14
C ASP A 87 17.23 0.17 -4.65
N GLY A 88 16.67 1.28 -5.14
CA GLY A 88 15.23 1.50 -5.42
C GLY A 88 14.70 0.94 -6.74
N GLY A 89 14.92 -0.35 -7.00
CA GLY A 89 14.24 -1.05 -8.11
C GLY A 89 14.85 -2.42 -8.43
N ARG A 90 16.10 -2.66 -8.04
CA ARG A 90 16.79 -3.95 -8.27
C ARG A 90 16.94 -4.82 -7.02
N GLY A 91 16.77 -4.29 -5.81
CA GLY A 91 17.01 -5.03 -4.56
C GLY A 91 15.79 -5.79 -3.99
N ILE A 92 14.58 -5.33 -4.27
CA ILE A 92 13.33 -5.95 -3.76
C ILE A 92 12.59 -6.79 -4.81
N PHE A 93 13.01 -6.78 -6.08
CA PHE A 93 12.33 -7.47 -7.19
C PHE A 93 13.24 -8.32 -8.08
N ASN A 94 14.53 -8.49 -7.75
CA ASN A 94 15.33 -9.54 -8.39
C ASN A 94 14.98 -10.88 -7.77
N GLY A 95 13.98 -11.55 -8.34
CA GLY A 95 13.54 -12.85 -7.87
C GLY A 95 12.28 -13.37 -8.53
N PHE A 96 12.02 -13.07 -9.81
CA PHE A 96 11.17 -13.84 -10.71
C PHE A 96 11.66 -13.67 -12.15
#